data_AF-A0A1X7FQA8-F1
#
_entry.id   AF-A0A1X7FQA8-F1
#
_cell.length_a   1.000
_cell.length_b   1.000
_cell.length_c   1.000
_cell.angle_alpha   90.00
_cell.angle_beta   90.00
_cell.angle_gamma   90.00
#
_symmetry.space_group_name_H-M   'P 1'
#
loop_
_entity.id
_entity.type
_entity.pdbx_description
1 polymer ?
#
loop_
_entity_poly.entity_id
_entity_poly.type
_entity_poly.pdbx_seq_one_letter_code
_entity_poly.pdbx_strand_id
1 'polypeptide(L)'
;MAARSRGRLQCSEPAGHAQESLHELCSQIIARLGSMRPLRLQRKVNSRCSVQGGKMSVQMSADDVAVVFPEVLEITDAGLREDVIGIWQEIAAEMAWSSLHDIPASVRQESFRPLVLHIRAVTRMALALSEIAKEINNRTYDRDLLVAACLLHDASKPVETEPDDVRPCRRARKSLLGSRLQHGVYVAHKALARGMSLDLAQLLITHTHQSNTRGTTWEAAALFYADFADTDAALSAEGATLHIERWKS
;
A
#
# COMPACT_ATOMS: atom_id res chain seq x y z
N MET A 1 40.96 -36.13 37.17
CA MET A 1 39.64 -36.64 37.62
C MET A 1 38.60 -36.38 36.53
N ALA A 2 38.12 -37.48 35.93
CA ALA A 2 36.89 -37.67 35.13
C ALA A 2 36.54 -36.69 33.99
N ALA A 3 37.01 -36.99 32.78
CA ALA A 3 36.36 -36.61 31.53
C ALA A 3 35.17 -37.54 31.28
N ARG A 4 33.96 -36.99 31.07
CA ARG A 4 32.74 -37.76 30.77
C ARG A 4 32.67 -38.09 29.29
N SER A 5 32.70 -39.38 28.98
CA SER A 5 32.45 -39.97 27.67
C SER A 5 30.99 -39.81 27.26
N ARG A 6 30.72 -39.33 26.04
CA ARG A 6 29.40 -39.41 25.42
C ARG A 6 29.29 -40.72 24.65
N GLY A 7 28.30 -41.52 25.05
CA GLY A 7 28.00 -42.83 24.50
C GLY A 7 27.61 -42.79 23.03
N ARG A 8 28.14 -43.77 22.30
CA ARG A 8 27.82 -44.10 20.92
C ARG A 8 26.53 -44.93 20.94
N LEU A 9 25.43 -44.38 20.43
CA LEU A 9 24.20 -45.14 20.19
C LEU A 9 24.36 -45.92 18.87
N GLN A 10 24.48 -47.23 18.98
CA GLN A 10 24.21 -48.15 17.87
C GLN A 10 22.69 -48.29 17.74
N CYS A 11 22.16 -48.07 16.54
CA CYS A 11 20.82 -48.48 16.16
C CYS A 11 20.95 -49.50 15.02
N SER A 12 20.40 -50.68 15.28
CA SER A 12 20.24 -51.82 14.39
C SER A 12 19.26 -51.53 13.24
N GLU A 13 19.57 -52.05 12.06
CA GLU A 13 18.67 -52.10 10.90
C GLU A 13 17.47 -53.04 11.13
N PRO A 14 16.31 -52.76 10.49
CA PRO A 14 15.44 -53.80 9.99
C PRO A 14 15.36 -53.82 8.47
N ALA A 15 15.12 -55.03 7.96
CA ALA A 15 15.20 -55.47 6.59
C ALA A 15 14.24 -54.77 5.60
N GLY A 16 14.82 -54.43 4.44
CA GLY A 16 14.35 -54.78 3.09
C GLY A 16 12.95 -54.37 2.68
N HIS A 17 12.84 -53.37 1.79
CA HIS A 17 11.79 -53.26 0.77
C HIS A 17 12.39 -52.71 -0.54
N ALA A 18 11.87 -53.20 -1.66
CA ALA A 18 12.46 -53.16 -3.00
C ALA A 18 12.83 -51.76 -3.53
N GLN A 19 14.02 -51.69 -4.13
CA GLN A 19 14.56 -50.49 -4.76
C GLN A 19 14.23 -50.53 -6.26
N GLU A 20 13.07 -50.03 -6.66
CA GLU A 20 12.78 -49.78 -8.07
C GLU A 20 13.69 -48.65 -8.57
N SER A 21 14.41 -48.89 -9.68
CA SER A 21 15.36 -47.93 -10.20
C SER A 21 14.63 -46.73 -10.85
N LEU A 22 15.12 -45.51 -10.59
CA LEU A 22 14.64 -44.26 -11.22
C LEU A 22 14.60 -44.31 -12.77
N HIS A 23 15.33 -45.25 -13.38
CA HIS A 23 15.39 -45.45 -14.82
C HIS A 23 14.11 -46.13 -15.38
N GLU A 24 13.46 -46.97 -14.57
CA GLU A 24 12.24 -47.69 -14.94
C GLU A 24 11.02 -46.73 -14.97
N LEU A 25 10.96 -45.83 -13.98
CA LEU A 25 9.93 -44.79 -13.86
C LEU A 25 10.01 -43.77 -15.01
N CYS A 26 11.22 -43.35 -15.41
CA CYS A 26 11.41 -42.45 -16.55
C CYS A 26 10.98 -43.09 -17.88
N SER A 27 11.24 -44.38 -18.07
CA SER A 27 10.88 -45.09 -19.30
C SER A 27 9.35 -45.25 -19.46
N GLN A 28 8.63 -45.47 -18.35
CA GLN A 28 7.17 -45.57 -18.35
C GLN A 28 6.46 -44.22 -18.60
N ILE A 29 7.06 -43.10 -18.17
CA ILE A 29 6.53 -41.75 -18.41
C ILE A 29 6.69 -41.36 -19.89
N ILE A 30 7.82 -41.68 -20.51
CA ILE A 30 8.08 -41.38 -21.93
C ILE A 30 7.13 -42.18 -22.84
N ALA A 31 6.84 -43.44 -22.52
CA ALA A 31 5.90 -44.27 -23.27
C ALA A 31 4.45 -43.75 -23.25
N ARG A 32 4.04 -43.01 -22.21
CA ARG A 32 2.70 -42.40 -22.10
C ARG A 32 2.55 -41.07 -22.85
N LEU A 33 3.66 -40.42 -23.22
CA LEU A 33 3.65 -39.10 -23.88
C LEU A 33 3.73 -39.18 -25.42
N GLY A 34 3.98 -40.36 -25.99
CA GLY A 34 4.23 -40.56 -27.42
C GLY A 34 3.02 -40.57 -28.37
N SER A 35 1.81 -40.25 -27.91
CA SER A 35 0.61 -40.29 -28.75
C SER A 35 -0.33 -39.10 -28.49
N MET A 36 0.06 -37.91 -28.96
CA MET A 36 -0.90 -36.83 -29.17
C MET A 36 -0.73 -36.21 -30.55
N ARG A 37 -1.76 -36.38 -31.39
CA ARG A 37 -1.92 -35.73 -32.70
C ARG A 37 -1.94 -34.20 -32.53
N PRO A 38 -1.48 -33.42 -33.52
CA PRO A 38 -1.53 -31.97 -33.44
C PRO A 38 -3.00 -31.49 -33.46
N LEU A 39 -3.45 -30.95 -32.33
CA LEU A 39 -4.73 -30.25 -32.24
C LEU A 39 -4.61 -28.88 -32.92
N ARG A 40 -5.31 -28.71 -34.04
CA ARG A 40 -5.55 -27.41 -34.68
C ARG A 40 -6.14 -26.45 -33.64
N LEU A 41 -5.44 -25.37 -33.36
CA LEU A 41 -5.91 -24.28 -32.51
C LEU A 41 -7.03 -23.51 -33.24
N GLN A 42 -8.28 -23.96 -33.09
CA GLN A 42 -9.42 -23.10 -33.41
C GLN A 42 -9.58 -22.07 -32.29
N ARG A 43 -9.37 -20.79 -32.62
CA ARG A 43 -9.73 -19.65 -31.77
C ARG A 43 -11.23 -19.69 -31.49
N LYS A 44 -11.63 -20.23 -30.32
CA LYS A 44 -12.93 -19.88 -29.72
C LYS A 44 -12.77 -18.54 -29.01
N VAL A 45 -13.13 -17.49 -29.74
CA VAL A 45 -13.54 -16.22 -29.15
C VAL A 45 -14.90 -16.44 -28.48
N ASN A 46 -15.09 -15.80 -27.33
CA ASN A 46 -16.27 -15.74 -26.46
C ASN A 46 -16.44 -16.86 -25.41
N SER A 47 -16.05 -16.52 -24.18
CA SER A 47 -17.04 -16.36 -23.11
C SER A 47 -16.71 -15.09 -22.33
N ARG A 48 -17.55 -14.06 -22.48
CA ARG A 48 -17.58 -12.93 -21.55
C ARG A 48 -18.02 -13.51 -20.21
N CYS A 49 -17.08 -13.71 -19.30
CA CYS A 49 -17.39 -13.77 -17.88
C CYS A 49 -17.78 -12.35 -17.47
N SER A 50 -19.05 -12.00 -17.61
CA SER A 50 -19.60 -10.77 -17.06
C SER A 50 -19.70 -10.96 -15.55
N VAL A 51 -18.61 -10.64 -14.85
CA VAL A 51 -18.69 -10.36 -13.41
C VAL A 51 -19.40 -9.02 -13.30
N GLN A 52 -20.73 -9.05 -13.26
CA GLN A 52 -21.55 -7.94 -12.78
C GLN A 52 -21.42 -7.92 -11.25
N GLY A 53 -20.26 -7.50 -10.75
CA GLY A 53 -20.17 -6.90 -9.43
C GLY A 53 -20.59 -5.44 -9.61
N GLY A 54 -21.79 -5.07 -9.18
CA GLY A 54 -22.19 -3.67 -9.16
C GLY A 54 -21.19 -2.90 -8.31
N LYS A 55 -20.39 -2.02 -8.92
CA LYS A 55 -19.56 -1.08 -8.18
C LYS A 55 -20.51 -0.24 -7.31
N MET A 56 -20.47 -0.44 -6.00
CA MET A 56 -21.02 0.54 -5.07
C MET A 56 -20.14 1.78 -5.17
N SER A 57 -20.61 2.80 -5.88
CA SER A 57 -19.97 4.11 -5.87
C SER A 57 -20.40 4.84 -4.60
N VAL A 58 -19.46 5.12 -3.69
CA VAL A 58 -19.74 5.97 -2.53
C VAL A 58 -19.77 7.42 -3.02
N GLN A 59 -20.88 8.11 -2.76
CA GLN A 59 -21.00 9.54 -3.04
C GLN A 59 -20.72 10.29 -1.74
N MET A 60 -19.82 11.27 -1.79
CA MET A 60 -19.49 12.13 -0.65
C MET A 60 -19.74 13.58 -1.04
N SER A 61 -20.41 14.32 -0.16
CA SER A 61 -20.48 15.78 -0.24
C SER A 61 -19.16 16.41 0.23
N ALA A 62 -18.98 17.71 -0.02
CA ALA A 62 -17.85 18.46 0.52
C ALA A 62 -17.84 18.45 2.06
N ASP A 63 -19.03 18.50 2.68
CA ASP A 63 -19.19 18.43 4.13
C ASP A 63 -18.77 17.05 4.67
N ASP A 64 -19.11 15.96 3.96
CA ASP A 64 -18.67 14.61 4.35
C ASP A 64 -17.14 14.52 4.34
N VAL A 65 -16.47 15.08 3.33
CA VAL A 65 -15.01 15.12 3.27
C VAL A 65 -14.44 15.95 4.42
N ALA A 66 -15.01 17.12 4.73
CA ALA A 66 -14.56 17.95 5.84
C ALA A 66 -14.81 17.32 7.22
N VAL A 67 -15.82 16.46 7.36
CA VAL A 67 -16.04 15.66 8.57
C VAL A 67 -14.97 14.58 8.72
N VAL A 68 -14.61 13.90 7.63
CA VAL A 68 -13.56 12.86 7.63
C VAL A 68 -12.18 13.47 7.83
N PHE A 69 -11.90 14.59 7.17
CA PHE A 69 -10.63 15.31 7.19
C PHE A 69 -10.84 16.80 7.53
N PRO A 70 -11.05 17.15 8.81
CA PRO A 70 -11.24 18.54 9.24
C PRO A 70 -10.09 19.46 8.84
N GLU A 71 -8.88 18.91 8.73
CA GLU A 71 -7.66 19.63 8.35
C GLU A 71 -7.76 20.25 6.94
N VAL A 72 -8.72 19.82 6.10
CA VAL A 72 -8.99 20.46 4.79
C VAL A 72 -9.42 21.93 4.93
N LEU A 73 -10.01 22.30 6.06
CA LEU A 73 -10.41 23.67 6.36
C LEU A 73 -9.23 24.57 6.76
N GLU A 74 -8.05 24.00 7.00
CA GLU A 74 -6.82 24.76 7.26
C GLU A 74 -6.17 25.29 5.97
N ILE A 75 -6.54 24.75 4.80
CA ILE A 75 -6.08 25.24 3.50
C ILE A 75 -6.75 26.59 3.24
N THR A 76 -5.98 27.67 3.14
CA THR A 76 -6.52 29.02 2.96
C THR A 76 -6.93 29.31 1.51
N ASP A 77 -6.16 28.83 0.54
CA ASP A 77 -6.48 28.89 -0.89
C ASP A 77 -7.76 28.09 -1.19
N ALA A 78 -8.80 28.80 -1.62
CA ALA A 78 -10.10 28.21 -1.85
C ALA A 78 -10.13 27.24 -3.03
N GLY A 79 -9.34 27.50 -4.08
CA GLY A 79 -9.28 26.62 -5.25
C GLY A 79 -8.55 25.32 -4.93
N LEU A 80 -7.41 25.41 -4.25
CA LEU A 80 -6.66 24.25 -3.78
C LEU A 80 -7.50 23.40 -2.83
N ARG A 81 -8.24 24.03 -1.91
CA ARG A 81 -9.15 23.35 -0.99
C ARG A 81 -10.26 22.60 -1.74
N GLU A 82 -10.88 23.26 -2.72
CA GLU A 82 -11.90 22.64 -3.58
C GLU A 82 -11.34 21.45 -4.36
N ASP A 83 -10.11 21.56 -4.88
CA ASP A 83 -9.46 20.47 -5.60
C ASP A 83 -9.12 19.27 -4.72
N VAL A 84 -8.63 19.50 -3.50
CA VAL A 84 -8.37 18.43 -2.53
C VAL A 84 -9.68 17.68 -2.21
N ILE A 85 -10.76 18.41 -1.94
CA ILE A 85 -12.09 17.83 -1.69
C ILE A 85 -12.55 17.02 -2.91
N GLY A 86 -12.44 17.61 -4.09
CA GLY A 86 -12.88 16.99 -5.34
C GLY A 86 -12.14 15.68 -5.64
N ILE A 87 -10.84 15.58 -5.35
CA ILE A 87 -10.09 14.33 -5.48
C ILE A 87 -10.65 13.26 -4.54
N TRP A 88 -10.94 13.60 -3.28
CA TRP A 88 -11.54 12.65 -2.34
C TRP A 88 -12.93 12.17 -2.79
N GLN A 89 -13.75 13.05 -3.36
CA GLN A 89 -15.04 12.69 -3.93
C GLN A 89 -14.90 11.72 -5.13
N GLU A 90 -13.94 11.98 -6.02
CA GLU A 90 -13.65 11.09 -7.15
C GLU A 90 -13.17 9.71 -6.66
N ILE A 91 -12.26 9.68 -5.70
CA ILE A 91 -11.75 8.43 -5.12
C ILE A 91 -12.86 7.64 -4.44
N ALA A 92 -13.73 8.30 -3.66
CA ALA A 92 -14.87 7.65 -3.01
C ALA A 92 -15.84 7.02 -4.04
N ALA A 93 -16.03 7.67 -5.19
CA ALA A 93 -16.86 7.13 -6.26
C ALA A 93 -16.22 5.92 -6.98
N GLU A 94 -14.88 5.80 -6.93
CA GLU A 94 -14.12 4.78 -7.65
C GLU A 94 -13.77 3.54 -6.81
N MET A 95 -13.66 3.69 -5.49
CA MET A 95 -13.17 2.68 -4.56
C MET A 95 -14.08 1.45 -4.45
N ALA A 96 -13.51 0.32 -4.04
CA ALA A 96 -14.25 -0.93 -3.79
C ALA A 96 -14.79 -1.03 -2.34
N TRP A 97 -14.55 0.00 -1.52
CA TRP A 97 -14.89 0.04 -0.10
C TRP A 97 -16.26 0.68 0.14
N SER A 98 -16.95 0.27 1.20
CA SER A 98 -18.20 0.89 1.65
C SER A 98 -18.02 2.23 2.34
N SER A 99 -16.87 2.43 3.00
CA SER A 99 -16.55 3.62 3.78
C SER A 99 -15.05 3.87 3.81
N LEU A 100 -14.65 5.14 3.83
CA LEU A 100 -13.24 5.53 4.04
C LEU A 100 -12.70 5.06 5.40
N HIS A 101 -13.57 4.86 6.38
CA HIS A 101 -13.19 4.38 7.72
C HIS A 101 -12.86 2.87 7.76
N ASP A 102 -13.28 2.10 6.76
CA ASP A 102 -13.03 0.66 6.70
C ASP A 102 -11.65 0.33 6.09
N ILE A 103 -11.02 1.33 5.47
CA ILE A 103 -9.79 1.17 4.70
C ILE A 103 -8.60 1.14 5.67
N PRO A 104 -7.78 0.08 5.68
CA PRO A 104 -6.59 0.06 6.52
C PRO A 104 -5.49 0.99 5.97
N ALA A 105 -4.69 1.55 6.87
CA ALA A 105 -3.53 2.38 6.52
C ALA A 105 -2.52 1.61 5.66
N SER A 106 -2.36 0.31 5.86
CA SER A 106 -1.68 -0.54 4.88
C SER A 106 -2.18 -1.98 4.88
N VAL A 107 -2.10 -2.66 3.73
CA VAL A 107 -2.53 -4.07 3.57
C VAL A 107 -1.78 -5.04 4.48
N ARG A 108 -0.55 -4.68 4.90
CA ARG A 108 0.34 -5.60 5.61
C ARG A 108 0.70 -5.12 7.02
N GLN A 109 1.22 -3.91 7.13
CA GLN A 109 1.95 -3.48 8.32
C GLN A 109 0.99 -2.84 9.33
N GLU A 110 -0.01 -2.12 8.83
CA GLU A 110 -0.94 -1.33 9.64
C GLU A 110 -2.39 -1.72 9.30
N SER A 111 -2.63 -3.02 9.08
CA SER A 111 -3.98 -3.52 8.77
C SER A 111 -4.98 -3.34 9.92
N PHE A 112 -4.49 -3.00 11.12
CA PHE A 112 -5.28 -2.74 12.32
C PHE A 112 -5.78 -1.29 12.43
N ARG A 113 -5.15 -0.34 11.72
CA ARG A 113 -5.45 1.09 11.86
C ARG A 113 -6.16 1.64 10.62
N PRO A 114 -7.24 2.44 10.77
CA PRO A 114 -7.87 3.12 9.65
C PRO A 114 -6.95 4.14 8.96
N LEU A 115 -7.03 4.20 7.63
CA LEU A 115 -6.32 5.14 6.76
C LEU A 115 -6.57 6.60 7.16
N VAL A 116 -7.83 6.92 7.50
CA VAL A 116 -8.23 8.27 7.91
C VAL A 116 -7.39 8.75 9.10
N LEU A 117 -7.17 7.88 10.09
CA LEU A 117 -6.38 8.25 11.27
C LEU A 117 -4.91 8.48 10.93
N HIS A 118 -4.38 7.74 9.96
CA HIS A 118 -3.00 7.91 9.50
C HIS A 118 -2.83 9.26 8.79
N ILE A 119 -3.65 9.55 7.78
CA ILE A 119 -3.59 10.82 7.02
C ILE A 119 -3.70 12.05 7.94
N ARG A 120 -4.61 12.01 8.91
CA ARG A 120 -4.79 13.09 9.88
C ARG A 120 -3.57 13.27 10.80
N ALA A 121 -2.99 12.16 11.26
CA ALA A 121 -1.79 12.21 12.09
C ALA A 121 -0.59 12.74 11.31
N VAL A 122 -0.37 12.25 10.09
CA VAL A 122 0.69 12.73 9.18
C VAL A 122 0.55 14.23 8.93
N THR A 123 -0.65 14.71 8.64
CA THR A 123 -0.90 16.16 8.41
C THR A 123 -0.49 17.00 9.63
N ARG A 124 -0.91 16.59 10.83
CA ARG A 124 -0.60 17.31 12.07
C ARG A 124 0.89 17.23 12.44
N MET A 125 1.53 16.09 12.21
CA MET A 125 2.96 15.91 12.45
C MET A 125 3.80 16.72 11.47
N ALA A 126 3.46 16.73 10.18
CA ALA A 126 4.16 17.51 9.16
C ALA A 126 4.08 19.02 9.43
N LEU A 127 2.92 19.51 9.87
CA LEU A 127 2.74 20.89 10.31
C LEU A 127 3.60 21.19 11.55
N ALA A 128 3.59 20.33 12.57
CA ALA A 128 4.41 20.52 13.76
C ALA A 128 5.91 20.55 13.45
N LEU A 129 6.40 19.64 12.60
CA LEU A 129 7.78 19.63 12.12
C LEU A 129 8.12 20.96 11.41
N SER A 130 7.20 21.45 10.59
CA SER A 130 7.43 22.65 9.77
C SER A 130 7.38 23.94 10.58
N GLU A 131 6.50 24.07 11.57
CA GLU A 131 6.50 25.21 12.48
C GLU A 131 7.80 25.27 13.31
N ILE A 132 8.26 24.13 13.84
CA ILE A 132 9.52 24.07 14.58
C ILE A 132 10.71 24.43 13.69
N ALA A 133 10.77 23.90 12.46
CA ALA A 133 11.84 24.23 11.50
C ALA A 133 11.80 25.70 11.07
N LYS A 134 10.62 26.29 10.96
CA LYS A 134 10.45 27.72 10.69
C LYS A 134 10.98 28.56 11.86
N GLU A 135 10.64 28.21 13.09
CA GLU A 135 11.07 28.94 14.30
C GLU A 135 12.57 28.83 14.55
N ILE A 136 13.14 27.62 14.46
CA ILE A 136 14.53 27.35 14.86
C ILE A 136 15.51 27.55 13.70
N ASN A 137 15.11 27.17 12.48
CA ASN A 137 16.00 27.14 11.32
C ASN A 137 15.66 28.21 10.27
N ASN A 138 14.71 29.12 10.55
CA ASN A 138 14.20 30.11 9.60
C ASN A 138 13.77 29.47 8.26
N ARG A 139 13.28 28.23 8.31
CA ARG A 139 12.85 27.52 7.10
C ARG A 139 11.42 27.90 6.75
N THR A 140 11.25 28.68 5.69
CA THR A 140 9.93 28.96 5.13
C THR A 140 9.40 27.74 4.38
N TYR A 141 8.08 27.59 4.40
CA TYR A 141 7.37 26.54 3.69
C TYR A 141 5.99 27.05 3.26
N ASP A 142 5.46 26.48 2.18
CA ASP A 142 4.08 26.69 1.78
C ASP A 142 3.16 25.79 2.61
N ARG A 143 2.42 26.42 3.53
CA ARG A 143 1.52 25.71 4.45
C ARG A 143 0.37 25.03 3.70
N ASP A 144 -0.25 25.72 2.75
CA ASP A 144 -1.41 25.20 2.02
C ASP A 144 -1.00 24.03 1.12
N LEU A 145 0.15 24.15 0.45
CA LEU A 145 0.74 23.07 -0.32
C LEU A 145 1.07 21.85 0.56
N LEU A 146 1.65 22.06 1.74
CA LEU A 146 1.98 20.98 2.66
C LEU A 146 0.72 20.26 3.17
N VAL A 147 -0.30 21.01 3.59
CA VAL A 147 -1.57 20.43 4.06
C VAL A 147 -2.26 19.66 2.93
N ALA A 148 -2.34 20.24 1.72
CA ALA A 148 -2.88 19.54 0.56
C ALA A 148 -2.11 18.26 0.24
N ALA A 149 -0.77 18.30 0.26
CA ALA A 149 0.07 17.13 0.04
C ALA A 149 -0.16 16.05 1.11
N CYS A 150 -0.23 16.42 2.39
CA CYS A 150 -0.50 15.48 3.48
C CYS A 150 -1.90 14.86 3.37
N LEU A 151 -2.91 15.64 3.01
CA LEU A 151 -4.27 15.12 2.82
C LEU A 151 -4.40 14.20 1.60
N LEU A 152 -3.50 14.32 0.61
CA LEU A 152 -3.56 13.58 -0.64
C LEU A 152 -2.52 12.47 -0.78
N HIS A 153 -1.43 12.45 0.00
CA HIS A 153 -0.29 11.53 -0.21
C HIS A 153 -0.74 10.07 -0.38
N ASP A 154 -1.76 9.70 0.37
CA ASP A 154 -2.30 8.36 0.49
C ASP A 154 -3.70 8.20 -0.11
N ALA A 155 -4.25 9.23 -0.76
CA ALA A 155 -5.63 9.23 -1.22
C ALA A 155 -5.90 8.21 -2.34
N SER A 156 -4.87 7.58 -2.93
CA SER A 156 -5.04 6.45 -3.85
C SER A 156 -5.16 5.09 -3.16
N LYS A 157 -4.87 4.94 -1.87
CA LYS A 157 -5.03 3.67 -1.13
C LYS A 157 -6.44 3.04 -1.26
N PRO A 158 -7.55 3.80 -1.27
CA PRO A 158 -8.90 3.27 -1.48
C PRO A 158 -9.12 2.56 -2.83
N VAL A 159 -8.37 2.94 -3.87
CA VAL A 159 -8.45 2.32 -5.20
C VAL A 159 -7.28 1.37 -5.48
N GLU A 160 -6.17 1.49 -4.73
CA GLU A 160 -5.05 0.55 -4.73
C GLU A 160 -5.34 -0.74 -3.95
N THR A 161 -6.37 -0.71 -3.10
CA THR A 161 -6.75 -1.83 -2.23
C THR A 161 -8.23 -2.14 -2.36
N GLU A 162 -8.61 -3.35 -1.97
CA GLU A 162 -9.99 -3.83 -1.96
C GLU A 162 -10.20 -4.79 -0.78
N PRO A 163 -11.43 -4.92 -0.27
CA PRO A 163 -11.77 -5.88 0.79
C PRO A 163 -11.33 -7.30 0.42
N ASP A 164 -10.74 -8.05 1.37
CA ASP A 164 -10.32 -9.45 1.16
C ASP A 164 -11.33 -10.47 1.69
N ASP A 165 -12.44 -10.62 0.96
CA ASP A 165 -13.53 -11.56 1.30
C ASP A 165 -13.12 -13.05 1.21
N VAL A 166 -11.93 -13.34 0.65
CA VAL A 166 -11.45 -14.70 0.42
C VAL A 166 -10.61 -15.21 1.60
N ARG A 167 -9.95 -14.32 2.36
CA ARG A 167 -9.02 -14.69 3.43
C ARG A 167 -9.46 -14.06 4.76
N PRO A 168 -10.14 -14.79 5.65
CA PRO A 168 -10.72 -14.23 6.87
C PRO A 168 -9.75 -13.48 7.79
N CYS A 169 -8.46 -13.87 7.78
CA CYS A 169 -7.42 -13.23 8.60
C CYS A 169 -6.82 -11.96 7.97
N ARG A 170 -7.23 -11.57 6.77
CA ARG A 170 -6.78 -10.35 6.07
C ARG A 170 -8.00 -9.52 5.71
N ARG A 171 -8.02 -8.26 6.14
CA ARG A 171 -9.13 -7.34 5.84
C ARG A 171 -9.05 -6.72 4.44
N ALA A 172 -7.84 -6.64 3.88
CA ALA A 172 -7.58 -5.99 2.60
C ALA A 172 -6.60 -6.80 1.75
N ARG A 173 -6.70 -6.63 0.44
CA ARG A 173 -5.70 -7.05 -0.56
C ARG A 173 -5.42 -5.92 -1.53
N LYS A 174 -4.33 -6.04 -2.31
CA LYS A 174 -4.04 -5.11 -3.41
C LYS A 174 -5.03 -5.32 -4.55
N SER A 175 -5.54 -4.23 -5.12
CA SER A 175 -6.33 -4.22 -6.35
C SER A 175 -5.42 -4.40 -7.58
N LEU A 176 -6.02 -4.49 -8.77
CA LEU A 176 -5.27 -4.46 -10.03
C LEU A 176 -4.44 -3.18 -10.18
N LEU A 177 -4.97 -2.04 -9.73
CA LEU A 177 -4.28 -0.75 -9.76
C LEU A 177 -3.10 -0.76 -8.78
N GLY A 178 -3.32 -1.12 -7.52
CA GLY A 178 -2.26 -1.12 -6.49
C GLY A 178 -1.20 -2.21 -6.64
N SER A 179 -1.42 -3.16 -7.57
CA SER A 179 -0.41 -4.15 -7.98
C SER A 179 0.39 -3.74 -9.20
N ARG A 180 -0.03 -2.71 -9.96
CA ARG A 180 0.61 -2.31 -11.22
C ARG A 180 1.18 -0.89 -11.21
N LEU A 181 0.59 0.01 -10.44
CA LEU A 181 1.07 1.38 -10.29
C LEU A 181 1.82 1.51 -8.96
N GLN A 182 2.90 2.30 -9.00
CA GLN A 182 3.56 2.75 -7.77
C GLN A 182 2.57 3.58 -6.95
N HIS A 183 2.63 3.40 -5.63
CA HIS A 183 1.88 4.21 -4.70
C HIS A 183 2.19 5.71 -4.90
N GLY A 184 1.15 6.55 -4.79
CA GLY A 184 1.23 8.00 -5.02
C GLY A 184 1.04 8.44 -6.48
N VAL A 185 1.30 7.56 -7.47
CA VAL A 185 1.19 7.94 -8.90
C VAL A 185 -0.25 8.24 -9.32
N TYR A 186 -1.21 7.46 -8.84
CA TYR A 186 -2.60 7.64 -9.25
C TYR A 186 -3.20 8.94 -8.70
N VAL A 187 -2.93 9.26 -7.43
CA VAL A 187 -3.38 10.55 -6.86
C VAL A 187 -2.65 11.73 -7.49
N ALA A 188 -1.35 11.60 -7.84
CA ALA A 188 -0.65 12.64 -8.59
C ALA A 188 -1.25 12.86 -9.99
N HIS A 189 -1.69 11.78 -10.67
CA HIS A 189 -2.44 11.90 -11.91
C HIS A 189 -3.74 12.68 -11.73
N LYS A 190 -4.51 12.40 -10.67
CA LYS A 190 -5.74 13.13 -10.33
C LYS A 190 -5.48 14.61 -10.06
N ALA A 191 -4.42 14.92 -9.30
CA ALA A 191 -4.01 16.29 -9.01
C ALA A 191 -3.65 17.07 -10.29
N LEU A 192 -2.82 16.49 -11.15
CA LEU A 192 -2.45 17.11 -12.42
C LEU A 192 -3.65 17.27 -13.37
N ALA A 193 -4.59 16.33 -13.38
CA ALA A 193 -5.80 16.42 -14.19
C ALA A 193 -6.72 17.58 -13.77
N ARG A 194 -6.65 18.00 -12.51
CA ARG A 194 -7.33 19.19 -11.97
C ARG A 194 -6.56 20.49 -12.15
N GLY A 195 -5.36 20.43 -12.73
CA GLY A 195 -4.51 21.61 -12.93
C GLY A 195 -3.72 22.04 -11.69
N MET A 196 -3.64 21.18 -10.66
CA MET A 196 -2.80 21.43 -9.49
C MET A 196 -1.31 21.41 -9.87
N SER A 197 -0.47 22.02 -9.04
CA SER A 197 0.94 22.25 -9.36
C SER A 197 1.77 20.97 -9.53
N LEU A 198 2.82 21.06 -10.34
CA LEU A 198 3.83 19.99 -10.46
C LEU A 198 4.54 19.73 -9.13
N ASP A 199 4.71 20.77 -8.31
CA ASP A 199 5.30 20.64 -6.98
C ASP A 199 4.46 19.73 -6.09
N LEU A 200 3.12 19.90 -6.07
CA LEU A 200 2.23 19.00 -5.36
C LEU A 200 2.34 17.57 -5.89
N ALA A 201 2.30 17.38 -7.22
CA ALA A 201 2.44 16.05 -7.82
C ALA A 201 3.78 15.38 -7.45
N GLN A 202 4.87 16.14 -7.37
CA GLN A 202 6.16 15.64 -6.92
C GLN A 202 6.13 15.18 -5.45
N LEU A 203 5.50 15.95 -4.55
CA LEU A 203 5.32 15.56 -3.15
C LEU A 203 4.58 14.23 -3.05
N LEU A 204 3.47 14.10 -3.79
CA LEU A 204 2.65 12.88 -3.82
C LEU A 204 3.40 11.67 -4.34
N ILE A 205 4.23 11.81 -5.38
CA ILE A 205 4.99 10.67 -5.93
C ILE A 205 6.15 10.28 -5.02
N THR A 206 6.81 11.25 -4.39
CA THR A 206 8.11 11.04 -3.75
C THR A 206 8.06 10.77 -2.25
N HIS A 207 6.90 10.91 -1.60
CA HIS A 207 6.73 10.62 -0.16
C HIS A 207 7.01 9.14 0.19
N THR A 208 6.90 8.22 -0.77
CA THR A 208 7.14 6.80 -0.54
C THR A 208 8.56 6.37 -0.87
N HIS A 209 9.11 5.42 -0.10
CA HIS A 209 10.41 4.78 -0.37
C HIS A 209 10.46 4.09 -1.75
N GLN A 210 9.32 3.74 -2.34
CA GLN A 210 9.23 3.09 -3.66
C GLN A 210 9.64 4.01 -4.82
N SER A 211 9.59 5.32 -4.63
CA SER A 211 9.92 6.29 -5.68
C SER A 211 11.41 6.27 -6.01
N ASN A 212 11.73 6.28 -7.31
CA ASN A 212 13.11 6.41 -7.82
C ASN A 212 13.58 7.88 -7.87
N THR A 213 12.66 8.82 -7.72
CA THR A 213 12.96 10.26 -7.56
C THR A 213 12.69 10.68 -6.12
N ARG A 214 13.30 11.78 -5.68
CA ARG A 214 13.13 12.35 -4.34
C ARG A 214 12.78 13.82 -4.46
N GLY A 215 11.90 14.29 -3.58
CA GLY A 215 11.65 15.71 -3.41
C GLY A 215 12.84 16.39 -2.72
N THR A 216 13.12 17.63 -3.11
CA THR A 216 14.23 18.43 -2.59
C THR A 216 13.76 19.63 -1.77
N THR A 217 12.45 19.79 -1.62
CA THR A 217 11.84 20.88 -0.85
C THR A 217 11.72 20.50 0.63
N TRP A 218 11.41 21.48 1.48
CA TRP A 218 11.21 21.18 2.91
C TRP A 218 9.88 20.46 3.14
N GLU A 219 8.86 20.81 2.37
CA GLU A 219 7.56 20.16 2.33
C GLU A 219 7.70 18.67 2.02
N ALA A 220 8.61 18.31 1.08
CA ALA A 220 8.90 16.91 0.76
C ALA A 220 9.52 16.17 1.95
N ALA A 221 10.49 16.80 2.62
CA ALA A 221 11.11 16.22 3.81
C ALA A 221 10.11 16.08 4.96
N ALA A 222 9.34 17.14 5.26
CA ALA A 222 8.36 17.16 6.33
C ALA A 222 7.29 16.08 6.13
N LEU A 223 6.73 15.96 4.92
CA LEU A 223 5.77 14.90 4.58
C LEU A 223 6.41 13.51 4.71
N PHE A 224 7.57 13.29 4.10
CA PHE A 224 8.25 11.99 4.14
C PHE A 224 8.55 11.54 5.57
N TYR A 225 9.11 12.42 6.40
CA TYR A 225 9.43 12.06 7.78
C TYR A 225 8.20 11.94 8.66
N ALA A 226 7.16 12.75 8.46
CA ALA A 226 5.90 12.64 9.20
C ALA A 226 5.17 11.32 8.91
N ASP A 227 5.14 10.88 7.66
CA ASP A 227 4.56 9.60 7.23
C ASP A 227 5.21 8.41 7.96
N PHE A 228 6.54 8.32 7.90
CA PHE A 228 7.29 7.28 8.59
C PHE A 228 7.18 7.39 10.11
N ALA A 229 7.15 8.60 10.68
CA ALA A 229 7.04 8.80 12.12
C ALA A 229 5.65 8.39 12.67
N ASP A 230 4.55 8.71 11.99
CA ASP A 230 3.22 8.21 12.39
C ASP A 230 3.15 6.69 12.26
N THR A 231 3.70 6.14 11.17
CA THR A 231 3.73 4.69 10.97
C THR A 231 4.50 3.99 12.09
N ASP A 232 5.69 4.48 12.45
CA ASP A 232 6.48 3.91 13.55
C ASP A 232 5.80 4.10 14.91
N ALA A 233 5.11 5.22 15.14
CA ALA A 233 4.31 5.40 16.34
C ALA A 233 3.19 4.35 16.44
N ALA A 234 2.50 4.06 15.33
CA ALA A 234 1.46 3.03 15.27
C ALA A 234 2.03 1.62 15.48
N LEU A 235 3.12 1.28 14.79
CA LEU A 235 3.76 -0.03 14.89
C LEU A 235 4.35 -0.28 16.29
N SER A 236 4.93 0.75 16.92
CA SER A 236 5.47 0.67 18.27
C SER A 236 4.40 0.34 19.30
N ALA A 237 3.21 0.94 19.17
CA ALA A 237 2.08 0.67 20.07
C ALA A 237 1.60 -0.78 19.98
N GLU A 238 1.73 -1.43 18.82
CA GLU A 238 1.39 -2.83 18.60
C GLU A 238 2.55 -3.81 18.87
N GLY A 239 3.73 -3.31 19.28
CA GLY A 239 4.93 -4.13 19.46
C GLY A 239 5.45 -4.75 18.16
N ALA A 240 5.15 -4.14 17.02
CA ALA A 240 5.59 -4.58 15.70
C ALA A 240 6.97 -4.01 15.33
N THR A 241 7.63 -4.62 14.35
CA THR A 241 8.94 -4.14 13.85
C THR A 241 8.79 -2.79 13.14
N LEU A 242 9.51 -1.80 13.63
CA LEU A 242 9.47 -0.43 13.11
C LEU A 242 10.12 -0.33 11.72
N HIS A 243 9.74 0.68 10.93
CA HIS A 243 10.43 1.04 9.71
C HIS A 243 11.86 1.45 9.97
N ILE A 244 12.14 2.23 11.02
CA ILE A 244 13.51 2.64 11.34
C ILE A 244 14.45 1.44 11.54
N GLU A 245 13.94 0.31 12.00
CA GLU A 245 14.73 -0.92 12.18
C GLU A 245 15.13 -1.60 10.87
N ARG A 246 14.45 -1.30 9.75
CA ARG A 246 14.75 -1.89 8.43
C ARG A 246 15.99 -1.29 7.79
N TRP A 247 16.50 -0.20 8.35
CA TRP A 247 17.70 0.50 7.90
C TRP A 247 18.96 0.09 8.67
N LYS A 248 18.92 -1.03 9.41
CA LYS A 248 20.12 -1.63 10.01
C LYS A 248 21.07 -2.07 8.88
N SER A 249 22.25 -1.45 8.83
CA SER A 249 23.38 -1.78 7.95
C SER A 249 23.88 -3.20 8.17
#